data_AF-A0A953ZGE6-F1
#
_entry.id   AF-A0A953ZGE6-F1
#
_cell.length_a   1.000
_cell.length_b   1.000
_cell.length_c   1.000
_cell.angle_alpha   90.00
_cell.angle_beta   90.00
_cell.angle_gamma   90.00
#
_symmetry.space_group_name_H-M   'P 1'
#
loop_
_entity.id
_entity.type
_entity.pdbx_description
1 polymer ?
#
loop_
_entity_poly.entity_id
_entity_poly.type
_entity_poly.pdbx_seq_one_letter_code
_entity_poly.pdbx_strand_id
1 'polypeptide(L)'
;MSSTRDNLLDAAERLFADHGFEAASMREITSLAHANLGSVNYHFGNKDSLLQEVLMRRIKRIVDERNRMLQIAVEAAGDSPPTVRSLMDAFISPGVHIASVHPHFAKLLARVQFEGMFQRVGEIFKQTFHESLSQFVKQLSRALPKLEPEEIQLRLMFSVGSFTFVAMNSKTICVGMKLPSVEQDPGVLTSRIVAFCTAGMEAPPARKPRARRKGSQQ
;
A
#
# COMPACT_ATOMS: atom_id res chain seq x y z
N MET A 1 -20.69 2.81 -19.46
CA MET A 1 -20.02 3.91 -20.19
C MET A 1 -19.10 4.62 -19.21
N SER A 2 -17.82 4.80 -19.57
CA SER A 2 -16.84 5.50 -18.72
C SER A 2 -17.13 7.00 -18.75
N SER A 3 -17.15 7.66 -17.58
CA SER A 3 -17.36 9.11 -17.53
C SER A 3 -16.13 9.88 -18.00
N THR A 4 -16.28 11.14 -18.44
CA THR A 4 -15.14 12.01 -18.76
C THR A 4 -14.14 12.08 -17.59
N ARG A 5 -14.66 12.08 -16.35
CA ARG A 5 -13.86 12.05 -15.13
C ARG A 5 -13.03 10.76 -15.04
N ASP A 6 -13.61 9.61 -15.32
CA ASP A 6 -12.90 8.33 -15.27
C ASP A 6 -11.82 8.22 -16.36
N ASN A 7 -12.12 8.69 -17.58
CA ASN A 7 -11.14 8.74 -18.67
C ASN A 7 -9.93 9.63 -18.31
N LEU A 8 -10.19 10.77 -17.64
CA LEU A 8 -9.13 11.65 -17.16
C LEU A 8 -8.28 11.00 -16.08
N LEU A 9 -8.89 10.26 -15.14
CA LEU A 9 -8.15 9.51 -14.12
C LEU A 9 -7.30 8.39 -14.72
N ASP A 10 -7.82 7.67 -15.72
CA ASP A 10 -7.06 6.60 -16.39
C ASP A 10 -5.88 7.15 -17.20
N ALA A 11 -6.09 8.25 -17.94
CA ALA A 11 -5.02 8.93 -18.67
C ALA A 11 -3.94 9.47 -17.72
N ALA A 12 -4.35 10.09 -16.61
CA ALA A 12 -3.43 10.62 -15.60
C ALA A 12 -2.65 9.50 -14.89
N GLU A 13 -3.31 8.41 -14.48
CA GLU A 13 -2.65 7.24 -13.87
C GLU A 13 -1.53 6.70 -14.77
N ARG A 14 -1.82 6.54 -16.07
CA ARG A 14 -0.85 6.07 -17.05
C ARG A 14 0.32 7.05 -17.21
N LEU A 15 0.05 8.33 -17.46
CA LEU A 15 1.10 9.31 -17.73
C LEU A 15 1.98 9.57 -16.50
N PHE A 16 1.39 9.65 -15.30
CA PHE A 16 2.18 9.79 -14.06
C PHE A 16 3.02 8.55 -13.79
N ALA A 17 2.50 7.35 -14.06
CA ALA A 17 3.26 6.11 -13.91
C ALA A 17 4.44 6.06 -14.90
N ASP A 18 4.21 6.39 -16.17
CA ASP A 18 5.20 6.22 -17.23
C ASP A 18 6.25 7.32 -17.26
N HIS A 19 5.83 8.59 -17.25
CA HIS A 19 6.73 9.73 -17.43
C HIS A 19 7.13 10.38 -16.09
N GLY A 20 6.48 10.00 -14.99
CA GLY A 20 6.63 10.66 -13.70
C GLY A 20 5.71 11.87 -13.57
N PHE A 21 5.50 12.30 -12.32
CA PHE A 21 4.55 13.37 -12.04
C PHE A 21 4.97 14.69 -12.68
N GLU A 22 6.20 15.15 -12.50
CA GLU A 22 6.63 16.48 -12.99
C GLU A 22 6.56 16.59 -14.53
N ALA A 23 7.00 15.57 -15.25
CA ALA A 23 7.05 15.58 -16.72
C ALA A 23 5.67 15.51 -17.41
N ALA A 24 4.68 14.85 -16.80
CA ALA A 24 3.35 14.72 -17.39
C ALA A 24 2.58 16.05 -17.38
N SER A 25 2.18 16.58 -18.53
CA SER A 25 1.41 17.83 -18.61
C SER A 25 -0.10 17.60 -18.58
N MET A 26 -0.84 18.59 -18.07
CA MET A 26 -2.32 18.56 -18.07
C MET A 26 -2.89 18.49 -19.50
N ARG A 27 -2.19 19.06 -20.49
CA ARG A 27 -2.57 19.01 -21.90
C ARG A 27 -2.48 17.59 -22.46
N GLU A 28 -1.38 16.88 -22.19
CA GLU A 28 -1.21 15.48 -22.59
C GLU A 28 -2.28 14.59 -21.97
N ILE A 29 -2.60 14.80 -20.68
CA ILE A 29 -3.68 14.06 -20.00
C ILE A 29 -5.02 14.29 -20.70
N THR A 30 -5.38 15.54 -20.99
CA THR A 30 -6.65 15.85 -21.66
C THR A 30 -6.73 15.29 -23.06
N SER A 31 -5.61 15.34 -23.80
CA SER A 31 -5.52 14.80 -25.16
C SER A 31 -5.69 13.29 -25.15
N LEU A 32 -5.02 12.58 -24.24
CA LEU A 32 -5.12 11.13 -24.09
C LEU A 32 -6.52 10.69 -23.62
N ALA A 33 -7.18 11.49 -22.78
CA ALA A 33 -8.54 11.22 -22.31
C ALA A 33 -9.64 11.60 -23.31
N HIS A 34 -9.29 12.17 -24.48
CA HIS A 34 -10.22 12.77 -25.42
C HIS A 34 -11.18 13.79 -24.76
N ALA A 35 -10.65 14.57 -23.81
CA ALA A 35 -11.36 15.57 -23.03
C ALA A 35 -10.81 16.97 -23.29
N ASN A 36 -11.54 18.00 -22.87
CA ASN A 36 -11.04 19.37 -22.94
C ASN A 36 -10.37 19.80 -21.62
N LEU A 37 -9.48 20.79 -21.67
CA LEU A 37 -8.76 21.28 -20.50
C LEU A 37 -9.69 21.92 -19.45
N GLY A 38 -10.80 22.50 -19.89
CA GLY A 38 -11.84 23.03 -19.01
C GLY A 38 -12.43 21.96 -18.09
N SER A 39 -12.63 20.74 -18.59
CA SER A 39 -13.13 19.60 -17.80
C SER A 39 -12.18 19.22 -16.68
N VAL A 40 -10.86 19.36 -16.87
CA VAL A 40 -9.89 19.01 -15.82
C VAL A 40 -9.88 20.03 -14.69
N ASN A 41 -9.87 21.33 -15.04
CA ASN A 41 -9.96 22.39 -14.03
C ASN A 41 -11.29 22.31 -13.27
N TYR A 42 -12.38 21.99 -13.96
CA TYR A 42 -13.70 21.80 -13.34
C TYR A 42 -13.74 20.60 -12.39
N HIS A 43 -13.20 19.44 -12.79
CA HIS A 43 -13.30 18.22 -11.99
C HIS A 43 -12.28 18.10 -10.87
N PHE A 44 -11.07 18.62 -11.07
CA PHE A 44 -9.93 18.36 -10.20
C PHE A 44 -9.22 19.62 -9.71
N GLY A 45 -9.47 20.78 -10.33
CA GLY A 45 -8.82 22.04 -9.99
C GLY A 45 -7.37 22.10 -10.49
N ASN A 46 -6.47 21.31 -9.90
CA ASN A 46 -5.04 21.32 -10.20
C ASN A 46 -4.44 19.91 -10.33
N LYS A 47 -3.16 19.84 -10.72
CA LYS A 47 -2.44 18.59 -11.00
C LYS A 47 -2.18 17.75 -9.73
N ASP A 48 -1.92 18.38 -8.59
CA ASP A 48 -1.77 17.69 -7.29
C ASP A 48 -3.08 17.04 -6.85
N SER A 49 -4.19 17.77 -6.92
CA SER A 49 -5.53 17.25 -6.64
C SER A 49 -5.92 16.11 -7.60
N LEU A 50 -5.54 16.19 -8.87
CA LEU A 50 -5.69 15.09 -9.82
C LEU A 50 -4.87 13.85 -9.41
N LEU A 51 -3.61 14.01 -9.00
CA LEU A 51 -2.78 12.91 -8.49
C LEU A 51 -3.42 12.26 -7.25
N GLN A 52 -3.91 13.07 -6.32
CA GLN A 52 -4.59 12.58 -5.12
C GLN A 52 -5.80 11.73 -5.48
N GLU A 53 -6.66 12.22 -6.38
CA GLU A 53 -7.86 11.51 -6.86
C GLU A 53 -7.52 10.19 -7.58
N VAL A 54 -6.47 10.18 -8.42
CA VAL A 54 -5.96 8.97 -9.09
C VAL A 54 -5.59 7.91 -8.06
N LEU A 55 -4.80 8.26 -7.05
CA LEU A 55 -4.36 7.33 -6.01
C LEU A 55 -5.55 6.87 -5.16
N MET A 56 -6.41 7.80 -4.76
CA MET A 56 -7.53 7.55 -3.86
C MET A 56 -8.58 6.63 -4.44
N ARG A 57 -8.78 6.66 -5.76
CA ARG A 57 -9.67 5.74 -6.46
C ARG A 57 -9.34 4.26 -6.19
N ARG A 58 -8.05 3.93 -5.98
CA ARG A 58 -7.60 2.55 -5.69
C ARG A 58 -7.39 2.34 -4.20
N ILE A 59 -6.83 3.32 -3.49
CA ILE A 59 -6.57 3.23 -2.04
C ILE A 59 -7.87 3.01 -1.25
N LYS A 60 -8.96 3.70 -1.59
CA LYS A 60 -10.25 3.48 -0.93
C LYS A 60 -10.69 2.03 -1.05
N ARG A 61 -10.61 1.45 -2.25
CA ARG A 61 -10.96 0.04 -2.49
C ARG A 61 -10.09 -0.93 -1.68
N ILE A 62 -8.79 -0.63 -1.54
CA ILE A 62 -7.88 -1.42 -0.69
C ILE A 62 -8.32 -1.35 0.76
N VAL A 63 -8.62 -0.15 1.27
CA VAL A 63 -9.03 0.07 2.68
C VAL A 63 -10.39 -0.54 2.97
N ASP A 64 -11.36 -0.38 2.08
CA ASP A 64 -12.70 -0.96 2.21
C ASP A 64 -12.61 -2.49 2.29
N GLU A 65 -11.82 -3.11 1.40
CA GLU A 65 -11.63 -4.55 1.39
C GLU A 65 -10.85 -5.06 2.62
N ARG A 66 -9.82 -4.32 3.06
CA ARG A 66 -9.12 -4.60 4.32
C ARG A 66 -10.08 -4.63 5.51
N ASN A 67 -10.94 -3.63 5.61
CA ASN A 67 -11.91 -3.52 6.70
C ASN A 67 -12.95 -4.65 6.63
N ARG A 68 -13.42 -5.00 5.42
CA ARG A 68 -14.31 -6.14 5.20
C ARG A 68 -13.68 -7.46 5.65
N MET A 69 -12.44 -7.73 5.23
CA MET A 69 -11.73 -8.95 5.60
C MET A 69 -11.38 -9.00 7.10
N LEU A 70 -11.04 -7.85 7.69
CA LEU A 70 -10.84 -7.73 9.14
C LEU A 70 -12.10 -8.12 9.90
N GLN A 71 -13.25 -7.59 9.48
CA GLN A 71 -14.54 -7.89 10.11
C GLN A 71 -14.86 -9.38 10.05
N ILE A 72 -14.64 -10.02 8.89
CA ILE A 72 -14.81 -11.48 8.75
C ILE A 72 -13.89 -12.25 9.70
N ALA A 73 -12.61 -11.85 9.81
CA ALA A 73 -11.67 -12.50 10.71
C ALA A 73 -12.06 -12.35 12.19
N VAL A 74 -12.63 -11.20 12.56
CA VAL A 74 -13.15 -10.93 13.91
C VAL A 74 -14.37 -11.77 14.20
N GLU A 75 -15.35 -11.81 13.29
CA GLU A 75 -16.57 -12.60 13.43
C GLU A 75 -16.27 -14.09 13.54
N ALA A 76 -15.37 -14.61 12.70
CA ALA A 76 -14.97 -16.02 12.73
C ALA A 76 -14.27 -16.43 14.03
N ALA A 77 -13.61 -15.49 14.73
CA ALA A 77 -12.92 -15.76 15.99
C ALA A 77 -13.85 -15.73 17.22
N GLY A 78 -15.00 -15.07 17.11
CA GLY A 78 -15.94 -14.89 18.23
C GLY A 78 -15.28 -14.20 19.42
N ASP A 79 -15.35 -14.84 20.59
CA ASP A 79 -14.76 -14.31 21.84
C ASP A 79 -13.22 -14.44 21.87
N SER A 80 -12.66 -15.32 21.05
CA SER A 80 -11.21 -15.49 20.95
C SER A 80 -10.57 -14.40 20.09
N PRO A 81 -9.29 -14.05 20.30
CA PRO A 81 -8.57 -13.20 19.37
C PRO A 81 -8.48 -13.84 17.98
N PRO A 82 -8.65 -13.07 16.88
CA PRO A 82 -8.35 -13.57 15.54
C PRO A 82 -6.88 -13.99 15.42
N THR A 83 -6.61 -14.97 14.57
CA THR A 83 -5.22 -15.39 14.33
C THR A 83 -4.41 -14.27 13.68
N VAL A 84 -3.12 -14.18 13.99
CA VAL A 84 -2.23 -13.20 13.34
C VAL A 84 -2.22 -13.42 11.82
N ARG A 85 -2.28 -14.68 11.37
CA ARG A 85 -2.37 -15.02 9.94
C ARG A 85 -3.58 -14.40 9.26
N SER A 86 -4.78 -14.54 9.81
CA SER A 86 -6.00 -13.97 9.22
C SER A 86 -5.96 -12.44 9.21
N LEU A 87 -5.41 -11.82 10.25
CA LEU A 87 -5.22 -10.37 10.30
C LEU A 87 -4.21 -9.89 9.26
N MET A 88 -3.10 -10.60 9.07
CA MET A 88 -2.10 -10.24 8.06
C MET A 88 -2.58 -10.50 6.63
N ASP A 89 -3.38 -11.53 6.40
CA ASP A 89 -4.04 -11.76 5.11
C ASP A 89 -4.99 -10.61 4.77
N ALA A 90 -5.88 -10.25 5.71
CA ALA A 90 -6.78 -9.10 5.58
C ALA A 90 -6.03 -7.80 5.30
N PHE A 91 -4.85 -7.59 5.90
CA PHE A 91 -4.06 -6.38 5.72
C PHE A 91 -3.29 -6.34 4.38
N ILE A 92 -2.72 -7.46 3.92
CA ILE A 92 -1.78 -7.47 2.79
C ILE A 92 -2.48 -7.79 1.46
N SER A 93 -3.33 -8.81 1.45
CA SER A 93 -3.89 -9.40 0.22
C SER A 93 -4.64 -8.40 -0.67
N PRO A 94 -5.44 -7.45 -0.14
CA PRO A 94 -6.11 -6.45 -0.98
C PRO A 94 -5.14 -5.54 -1.75
N GLY A 95 -4.03 -5.15 -1.11
CA GLY A 95 -3.01 -4.30 -1.74
C GLY A 95 -2.25 -5.04 -2.84
N VAL A 96 -1.88 -6.29 -2.59
CA VAL A 96 -1.22 -7.15 -3.59
C VAL A 96 -2.13 -7.41 -4.78
N HIS A 97 -3.41 -7.72 -4.53
CA HIS A 97 -4.40 -7.93 -5.58
C HIS A 97 -4.55 -6.70 -6.48
N ILE A 98 -4.78 -5.52 -5.90
CA ILE A 98 -4.92 -4.27 -6.67
C ILE A 98 -3.66 -3.96 -7.47
N ALA A 99 -2.47 -4.17 -6.90
CA ALA A 99 -1.21 -3.97 -7.63
C ALA A 99 -1.05 -4.93 -8.82
N SER A 100 -1.53 -6.17 -8.70
CA SER A 100 -1.44 -7.18 -9.76
C SER A 100 -2.34 -6.86 -10.97
N VAL A 101 -3.54 -6.32 -10.73
CA VAL A 101 -4.51 -6.01 -11.79
C VAL A 101 -4.40 -4.57 -12.31
N HIS A 102 -3.76 -3.66 -11.57
CA HIS A 102 -3.52 -2.27 -11.95
C HIS A 102 -2.01 -1.93 -11.93
N PRO A 103 -1.25 -2.33 -12.96
CA PRO A 103 0.20 -2.15 -12.98
C PRO A 103 0.67 -0.68 -13.03
N HIS A 104 -0.09 0.21 -13.69
CA HIS A 104 0.21 1.65 -13.67
C HIS A 104 0.03 2.24 -12.28
N PHE A 105 -1.06 1.90 -11.58
CA PHE A 105 -1.22 2.27 -10.17
C PHE A 105 -0.07 1.74 -9.29
N ALA A 106 0.35 0.48 -9.45
CA ALA A 106 1.48 -0.06 -8.71
C ALA A 106 2.77 0.73 -8.97
N LYS A 107 3.07 1.04 -10.22
CA LYS A 107 4.23 1.86 -10.61
C LYS A 107 4.14 3.28 -10.05
N LEU A 108 2.96 3.91 -10.13
CA LEU A 108 2.74 5.26 -9.60
C LEU A 108 2.88 5.32 -8.07
N LEU A 109 2.31 4.37 -7.35
CA LEU A 109 2.44 4.30 -5.90
C LEU A 109 3.91 4.11 -5.48
N ALA A 110 4.72 3.41 -6.29
CA ALA A 110 6.16 3.26 -6.06
C ALA A 110 6.86 4.63 -6.15
N ARG A 111 6.59 5.37 -7.23
CA ARG A 111 7.13 6.72 -7.42
C ARG A 111 6.77 7.63 -6.25
N VAL A 112 5.53 7.56 -5.77
CA VAL A 112 5.08 8.37 -4.63
C VAL A 112 5.91 8.12 -3.37
N GLN A 113 6.29 6.86 -3.12
CA GLN A 113 7.08 6.47 -1.95
C GLN A 113 8.57 6.81 -2.08
N PHE A 114 9.16 6.63 -3.27
CA PHE A 114 10.61 6.73 -3.48
C PHE A 114 11.08 8.08 -4.04
N GLU A 115 10.20 8.87 -4.65
CA GLU A 115 10.53 10.18 -5.24
C GLU A 115 10.13 11.35 -4.31
N GLY A 116 9.94 11.10 -3.01
CA GLY A 116 9.64 12.14 -2.02
C GLY A 116 8.26 12.81 -2.19
N MET A 117 7.38 12.27 -3.01
CA MET A 117 6.06 12.87 -3.29
C MET A 117 5.05 12.64 -2.16
N PHE A 118 5.43 11.92 -1.09
CA PHE A 118 4.54 11.67 0.04
C PHE A 118 3.99 12.98 0.66
N GLN A 119 4.75 14.08 0.65
CA GLN A 119 4.25 15.37 1.15
C GLN A 119 3.06 15.92 0.35
N ARG A 120 2.91 15.55 -0.93
CA ARG A 120 1.79 15.99 -1.79
C ARG A 120 0.50 15.23 -1.53
N VAL A 121 0.59 14.05 -0.90
CA VAL A 121 -0.53 13.12 -0.72
C VAL A 121 -0.72 12.68 0.74
N GLY A 122 0.20 13.08 1.62
CA GLY A 122 0.36 12.52 2.96
C GLY A 122 -0.85 12.72 3.85
N GLU A 123 -1.48 13.90 3.82
CA GLU A 123 -2.68 14.17 4.61
C GLU A 123 -3.86 13.27 4.22
N ILE A 124 -4.03 13.01 2.93
CA ILE A 124 -5.10 12.15 2.43
C ILE A 124 -4.83 10.68 2.79
N PHE A 125 -3.58 10.24 2.64
CA PHE A 125 -3.17 8.91 3.09
C PHE A 125 -3.41 8.75 4.59
N LYS A 126 -3.01 9.75 5.39
CA LYS A 126 -3.21 9.76 6.84
C LYS A 126 -4.69 9.62 7.18
N GLN A 127 -5.56 10.44 6.60
CA GLN A 127 -7.01 10.37 6.85
C GLN A 127 -7.60 9.01 6.47
N THR A 128 -7.21 8.47 5.31
CA THR A 128 -7.82 7.22 4.80
C THR A 128 -7.33 5.98 5.54
N PHE A 129 -6.05 5.91 5.89
CA PHE A 129 -5.49 4.72 6.53
C PHE A 129 -5.61 4.73 8.06
N HIS A 130 -5.77 5.89 8.70
CA HIS A 130 -5.69 6.00 10.17
C HIS A 130 -6.70 5.09 10.88
N GLU A 131 -7.97 5.16 10.52
CA GLU A 131 -9.01 4.36 11.15
C GLU A 131 -8.79 2.86 10.93
N SER A 132 -8.58 2.45 9.67
CA SER A 132 -8.29 1.06 9.32
C SER A 132 -7.09 0.52 10.11
N LEU A 133 -5.96 1.24 10.08
CA LEU A 133 -4.73 0.85 10.79
C LEU A 133 -4.98 0.71 12.30
N SER A 134 -5.72 1.64 12.90
CA SER A 134 -6.05 1.57 14.34
C SER A 134 -6.82 0.29 14.71
N GLN A 135 -7.74 -0.16 13.84
CA GLN A 135 -8.51 -1.39 14.07
C GLN A 135 -7.63 -2.64 13.93
N PHE A 136 -6.72 -2.65 12.96
CA PHE A 136 -5.72 -3.73 12.83
C PHE A 136 -4.81 -3.79 14.05
N VAL A 137 -4.27 -2.66 14.50
CA VAL A 137 -3.43 -2.58 15.71
C VAL A 137 -4.19 -3.10 16.91
N LYS A 138 -5.45 -2.70 17.11
CA LYS A 138 -6.30 -3.19 18.20
C LYS A 138 -6.45 -4.72 18.19
N GLN A 139 -6.77 -5.33 17.04
CA GLN A 139 -6.94 -6.78 16.96
C GLN A 139 -5.62 -7.53 17.08
N LEU A 140 -4.53 -6.99 16.51
CA LEU A 140 -3.20 -7.56 16.66
C LEU A 140 -2.71 -7.49 18.11
N SER A 141 -3.01 -6.43 18.85
CA SER A 141 -2.68 -6.34 20.28
C SER A 141 -3.41 -7.40 21.11
N ARG A 142 -4.64 -7.79 20.73
CA ARG A 142 -5.34 -8.93 21.36
C ARG A 142 -4.66 -10.25 21.04
N ALA A 143 -4.22 -10.44 19.79
CA ALA A 143 -3.56 -11.66 19.34
C ALA A 143 -2.11 -11.78 19.85
N LEU A 144 -1.44 -10.66 20.11
CA LEU A 144 -0.03 -10.55 20.50
C LEU A 144 0.12 -9.73 21.80
N PRO A 145 -0.45 -10.16 22.93
CA PRO A 145 -0.53 -9.36 24.16
C PRO A 145 0.82 -9.07 24.82
N LYS A 146 1.91 -9.69 24.34
CA LYS A 146 3.28 -9.47 24.82
C LYS A 146 4.02 -8.36 24.06
N LEU A 147 3.44 -7.84 22.98
CA LEU A 147 4.01 -6.76 22.19
C LEU A 147 3.33 -5.44 22.53
N GLU A 148 4.12 -4.40 22.68
CA GLU A 148 3.61 -3.04 22.81
C GLU A 148 2.94 -2.60 21.50
N PRO A 149 1.89 -1.78 21.54
CA PRO A 149 1.20 -1.29 20.34
C PRO A 149 2.13 -0.58 19.33
N GLU A 150 3.14 0.14 19.82
CA GLU A 150 4.15 0.81 18.97
C GLU A 150 4.98 -0.21 18.17
N GLU A 151 5.39 -1.32 18.79
CA GLU A 151 6.12 -2.40 18.12
C GLU A 151 5.24 -3.09 17.06
N ILE A 152 3.95 -3.29 17.35
CA ILE A 152 2.97 -3.82 16.39
C ILE A 152 2.86 -2.89 15.17
N GLN A 153 2.72 -1.58 15.42
CA GLN A 153 2.64 -0.58 14.35
C GLN A 153 3.91 -0.57 13.50
N LEU A 154 5.08 -0.65 14.13
CA LEU A 154 6.37 -0.71 13.44
C LEU A 154 6.47 -1.95 12.54
N ARG A 155 6.09 -3.13 13.04
CA ARG A 155 6.08 -4.37 12.25
C ARG A 155 5.08 -4.34 11.10
N LEU A 156 3.93 -3.68 11.27
CA LEU A 156 3.01 -3.40 10.17
C LEU A 156 3.67 -2.52 9.10
N MET A 157 4.40 -1.46 9.49
CA MET A 157 5.15 -0.64 8.53
C MET A 157 6.22 -1.44 7.78
N PHE A 158 6.96 -2.32 8.46
CA PHE A 158 7.91 -3.23 7.81
C PHE A 158 7.24 -4.18 6.83
N SER A 159 6.05 -4.69 7.19
CA SER A 159 5.23 -5.53 6.31
C SER A 159 4.80 -4.76 5.07
N VAL A 160 4.39 -3.49 5.22
CA VAL A 160 4.10 -2.59 4.08
C VAL A 160 5.30 -2.45 3.17
N GLY A 161 6.49 -2.14 3.71
CA GLY A 161 7.70 -2.03 2.90
C GLY A 161 8.03 -3.31 2.13
N SER A 162 7.91 -4.46 2.80
CA SER A 162 8.22 -5.77 2.23
C SER A 162 7.31 -6.13 1.05
N PHE A 163 5.98 -6.03 1.21
CA PHE A 163 5.07 -6.35 0.11
C PHE A 163 5.10 -5.26 -0.96
N THR A 164 5.32 -4.00 -0.61
CA THR A 164 5.35 -2.91 -1.59
C THR A 164 6.51 -3.09 -2.55
N PHE A 165 7.70 -3.38 -2.03
CA PHE A 165 8.88 -3.68 -2.86
C PHE A 165 8.62 -4.86 -3.81
N VAL A 166 8.05 -5.95 -3.28
CA VAL A 166 7.82 -7.19 -4.04
C VAL A 166 6.68 -7.06 -5.04
N ALA A 167 5.52 -6.51 -4.65
CA ALA A 167 4.36 -6.36 -5.51
C ALA A 167 4.64 -5.38 -6.67
N MET A 168 5.40 -4.31 -6.41
CA MET A 168 5.69 -3.28 -7.42
C MET A 168 6.80 -3.66 -8.39
N ASN A 169 7.71 -4.56 -8.01
CA ASN A 169 8.85 -4.94 -8.84
C ASN A 169 8.85 -6.43 -9.22
N SER A 170 7.78 -7.17 -8.91
CA SER A 170 7.69 -8.63 -9.08
C SER A 170 8.13 -9.08 -10.47
N LYS A 171 7.65 -8.46 -11.55
CA LYS A 171 8.05 -8.84 -12.91
C LYS A 171 9.55 -8.65 -13.16
N THR A 172 10.10 -7.49 -12.82
CA THR A 172 11.52 -7.19 -13.08
C THR A 172 12.45 -8.02 -12.18
N ILE A 173 12.12 -8.13 -10.89
CA ILE A 173 12.93 -8.82 -9.89
C ILE A 173 12.83 -10.34 -10.07
N CYS A 174 11.63 -10.90 -10.22
CA CYS A 174 11.48 -12.35 -10.33
C CYS A 174 12.10 -12.90 -11.61
N VAL A 175 12.02 -12.16 -12.73
CA VAL A 175 12.72 -12.52 -13.97
C VAL A 175 14.24 -12.41 -13.79
N GLY A 176 14.73 -11.28 -13.23
CA GLY A 176 16.17 -11.07 -13.03
C GLY A 176 16.81 -12.02 -12.01
N MET A 177 16.08 -12.41 -10.96
CA MET A 177 16.53 -13.32 -9.91
C MET A 177 16.21 -14.79 -10.20
N LYS A 178 15.61 -15.11 -11.36
CA LYS A 178 15.22 -16.47 -11.76
C LYS A 178 14.35 -17.17 -10.69
N LEU A 179 13.24 -16.53 -10.31
CA LEU A 179 12.26 -17.05 -9.35
C LEU A 179 10.97 -17.52 -10.06
N PRO A 180 11.01 -18.66 -10.79
CA PRO A 180 9.94 -19.08 -11.70
C PRO A 180 8.61 -19.35 -11.01
N SER A 181 8.63 -19.77 -9.74
CA SER A 181 7.41 -20.05 -8.96
C SER A 181 6.54 -18.82 -8.70
N VAL A 182 7.11 -17.61 -8.82
CA VAL A 182 6.38 -16.34 -8.61
C VAL A 182 5.82 -15.80 -9.92
N GLU A 183 6.48 -16.09 -11.04
CA GLU A 183 6.06 -15.64 -12.38
C GLU A 183 4.78 -16.34 -12.85
N GLN A 184 4.55 -17.57 -12.38
CA GLN A 184 3.46 -18.43 -12.86
C GLN A 184 2.13 -18.22 -12.12
N ASP A 185 2.12 -17.69 -10.89
CA ASP A 185 0.90 -17.50 -10.10
C ASP A 185 1.03 -16.33 -9.09
N PRO A 186 0.36 -15.19 -9.33
CA PRO A 186 0.30 -14.08 -8.37
C PRO A 186 -0.25 -14.47 -6.98
N GLY A 187 -1.11 -15.49 -6.88
CA GLY A 187 -1.64 -16.01 -5.62
C GLY A 187 -0.57 -16.64 -4.74
N VAL A 188 0.44 -17.28 -5.34
CA VAL A 188 1.60 -17.84 -4.61
C VAL A 188 2.40 -16.73 -3.95
N LEU A 189 2.56 -15.57 -4.62
CA LEU A 189 3.26 -14.42 -4.05
C LEU A 189 2.54 -13.87 -2.82
N THR A 190 1.22 -13.69 -2.93
CA THR A 190 0.35 -13.24 -1.83
C THR A 190 0.47 -14.16 -0.62
N SER A 191 0.33 -15.48 -0.83
CA SER A 191 0.41 -16.45 0.26
C SER A 191 1.78 -16.44 0.97
N ARG A 192 2.87 -16.33 0.19
CA ARG A 192 4.25 -16.27 0.74
C ARG A 192 4.51 -14.98 1.51
N ILE A 193 4.08 -13.83 1.00
CA ILE A 193 4.30 -12.55 1.69
C ILE A 193 3.45 -12.47 2.96
N VAL A 194 2.21 -12.99 2.94
CA VAL A 194 1.39 -13.11 4.15
C VAL A 194 2.10 -13.99 5.16
N ALA A 195 2.58 -15.18 4.77
CA ALA A 195 3.30 -16.06 5.69
C ALA A 195 4.57 -15.42 6.28
N PHE A 196 5.37 -14.74 5.46
CA PHE A 196 6.56 -14.02 5.90
C PHE A 196 6.21 -12.91 6.91
N CYS A 197 5.22 -12.08 6.59
CA CYS A 197 4.78 -11.00 7.46
C CYS A 197 4.13 -11.53 8.75
N THR A 198 3.35 -12.62 8.71
CA THR A 198 2.84 -13.29 9.91
C THR A 198 3.97 -13.71 10.83
N ALA A 199 5.00 -14.39 10.31
CA ALA A 199 6.15 -14.78 11.11
C ALA A 199 6.91 -13.57 11.66
N GLY A 200 7.03 -12.48 10.88
CA GLY A 200 7.60 -11.21 11.34
C GLY A 200 6.79 -10.55 12.47
N MET A 201 5.46 -10.64 12.42
CA MET A 201 4.58 -10.17 13.49
C MET A 201 4.71 -11.01 14.77
N GLU A 202 4.90 -12.32 14.65
CA GLU A 202 5.00 -13.25 15.78
C GLU A 202 6.42 -13.37 16.35
N ALA A 203 7.42 -12.79 15.68
CA ALA A 203 8.81 -12.84 16.11
C ALA A 203 8.99 -12.29 17.55
N PRO A 204 9.95 -12.78 18.34
CA PRO A 204 10.25 -12.20 19.64
C PRO A 204 10.55 -10.69 19.55
N PRO A 205 10.27 -9.88 20.59
CA PRO A 205 10.66 -8.48 20.63
C PRO A 205 12.16 -8.30 20.36
N ALA A 206 12.52 -7.29 19.57
CA ALA A 206 13.92 -6.96 19.37
C ALA A 206 14.56 -6.56 20.72
N ARG A 207 15.76 -7.06 21.01
CA ARG A 207 16.53 -6.61 22.17
C ARG A 207 16.87 -5.13 21.99
N LYS A 208 16.54 -4.30 22.99
CA LYS A 208 16.95 -2.89 23.01
C LYS A 208 18.48 -2.81 22.78
N PRO A 209 18.97 -1.95 21.88
CA PRO A 209 20.39 -1.77 21.66
C PRO A 209 21.07 -1.46 22.99
N ARG A 210 22.09 -2.25 23.38
CA ARG A 210 22.91 -1.89 24.55
C ARG A 210 23.48 -0.50 24.29
N ALA A 211 23.22 0.44 25.20
CA ALA A 211 23.81 1.77 25.13
C ALA A 211 25.32 1.60 24.96
N ARG A 212 25.87 2.13 23.86
CA ARG A 212 27.32 2.21 23.69
C ARG A 212 27.85 2.96 24.91
N ARG A 213 28.58 2.27 25.79
CA ARG A 213 29.37 2.92 26.84
C ARG A 213 30.20 3.97 26.12
N LYS A 214 29.93 5.25 26.38
CA LYS A 214 30.82 6.33 25.99
C LYS A 214 32.16 5.98 26.63
N GLY A 215 33.12 5.54 25.81
CA GLY A 215 34.48 5.34 26.27
C GLY A 215 34.95 6.65 26.84
N SER A 216 35.25 6.65 28.14
CA SER A 216 36.03 7.66 28.81
C SER A 216 37.30 7.89 27.99
N GLN A 217 37.37 9.03 27.31
CA GLN A 217 38.64 9.60 26.89
C GLN A 217 39.37 9.97 28.19
N GLN A 218 40.38 9.17 28.53
CA GLN A 218 41.52 9.59 29.36
C GLN A 218 42.64 10.01 28.42
#